data_AF-A0A3A4ZRY3-F1
#
_entry.id   AF-A0A3A4ZRY3-F1
#
_cell.length_a   1.000
_cell.length_b   1.000
_cell.length_c   1.000
_cell.angle_alpha   90.00
_cell.angle_beta   90.00
_cell.angle_gamma   90.00
#
_symmetry.space_group_name_H-M   'P 1'
#
loop_
_entity.id
_entity.type
_entity.pdbx_description
1 polymer ?
#
loop_
_entity_poly.entity_id
_entity_poly.type
_entity_poly.pdbx_seq_one_letter_code
_entity_poly.pdbx_strand_id
1 'polypeptide(L)'
;MTKKVIMMSALSLLLLGCQNKIAEKSAANGSLELANPASVYCEKNGGRVENRKDAQGNETGICVFPNGSECDEWKFFRNECTSSAE
;
A
#
# COMPACT_ATOMS: atom_id res chain seq x y z
N MET A 1 41.38 -51.24 21.71
CA MET A 1 40.45 -50.65 20.73
C MET A 1 40.64 -49.13 20.67
N THR A 2 41.74 -48.64 20.08
CA THR A 2 42.04 -47.19 20.03
C THR A 2 42.64 -46.74 18.69
N LYS A 3 42.83 -47.64 17.72
CA LYS A 3 43.44 -47.30 16.42
C LYS A 3 42.45 -47.05 15.28
N LYS A 4 41.17 -47.39 15.44
CA LYS A 4 40.13 -47.20 14.40
C LYS A 4 39.45 -45.82 14.46
N VAL A 5 39.54 -45.10 15.57
CA VAL A 5 38.91 -43.77 15.73
C VAL A 5 39.72 -42.66 15.04
N ILE A 6 41.00 -42.89 14.74
CA ILE A 6 41.87 -41.87 14.11
C ILE A 6 41.65 -41.79 12.58
N MET A 7 40.95 -42.75 11.97
CA MET A 7 40.82 -42.86 10.50
C MET A 7 39.37 -42.72 10.00
N MET A 8 38.52 -41.97 10.71
CA MET A 8 37.21 -41.52 10.21
C MET A 8 36.96 -40.02 10.45
N SER A 9 38.02 -39.26 10.75
CA SER A 9 37.95 -37.82 11.04
C SER A 9 38.23 -36.93 9.81
N ALA A 10 38.33 -37.50 8.61
CA ALA A 10 38.86 -36.80 7.43
C ALA A 10 37.85 -36.59 6.28
N LEU A 11 36.54 -36.64 6.54
CA LEU A 11 35.52 -36.41 5.50
C LEU A 11 34.39 -35.45 5.92
N SER A 12 34.71 -34.42 6.71
CA SER A 12 33.74 -33.39 7.10
C SER A 12 34.17 -31.95 6.75
N LEU A 13 35.18 -31.77 5.89
CA LEU A 13 35.65 -30.45 5.41
C LEU A 13 35.03 -30.01 4.07
N LEU A 14 33.70 -30.13 3.90
CA LEU A 14 33.01 -29.66 2.67
C LEU A 14 31.66 -28.96 2.94
N LEU A 15 31.59 -28.10 3.96
CA LEU A 15 30.44 -27.20 4.16
C LEU A 15 30.90 -25.76 4.46
N LEU A 16 31.66 -25.17 3.53
CA LEU A 16 31.77 -23.72 3.38
C LEU A 16 30.85 -23.30 2.22
N GLY A 17 29.54 -23.46 2.43
CA GLY A 17 28.51 -22.88 1.57
C GLY A 17 28.38 -21.38 1.88
N CYS A 18 28.34 -20.55 0.83
CA CYS A 18 28.25 -19.10 0.90
C CYS A 18 27.15 -18.62 1.85
N GLN A 19 27.50 -17.93 2.94
CA GLN A 19 26.55 -17.03 3.61
C GLN A 19 26.43 -15.74 2.78
N ASN A 20 25.86 -15.84 1.58
CA ASN A 20 25.29 -14.67 0.92
C ASN A 20 24.04 -14.30 1.73
N LYS A 21 24.22 -13.42 2.73
CA LYS A 21 23.13 -12.55 3.19
C LYS A 21 22.77 -11.69 1.98
N ILE A 22 21.90 -12.19 1.11
CA ILE A 22 21.08 -11.30 0.32
C ILE A 22 20.26 -10.59 1.38
N ALA A 23 20.70 -9.37 1.71
CA ALA A 23 19.82 -8.39 2.29
C ALA A 23 18.67 -8.28 1.29
N GLU A 24 17.59 -9.03 1.54
CA GLU A 24 16.31 -8.74 0.97
C GLU A 24 15.98 -7.33 1.46
N LYS A 25 16.39 -6.35 0.65
CA LYS A 25 15.62 -5.14 0.46
C LYS A 25 14.24 -5.66 0.10
N SER A 26 13.42 -5.87 1.14
CA SER A 26 12.03 -6.25 1.06
C SER A 26 11.49 -5.44 -0.09
N ALA A 27 11.24 -6.13 -1.21
CA ALA A 27 10.54 -5.53 -2.31
C ALA A 27 9.30 -4.98 -1.65
N ALA A 28 9.17 -3.64 -1.67
CA ALA A 28 7.97 -3.00 -1.21
C ALA A 28 6.84 -3.80 -1.85
N ASN A 29 6.04 -4.47 -1.02
CA ASN A 29 4.70 -4.90 -1.38
C ASN A 29 3.91 -3.61 -1.61
N GLY A 30 4.30 -2.85 -2.62
CA GLY A 30 3.48 -1.83 -3.22
C GLY A 30 2.47 -2.62 -4.01
N SER A 31 1.40 -3.04 -3.35
CA SER A 31 0.12 -3.11 -4.04
C SER A 31 0.05 -1.83 -4.87
N LEU A 32 0.02 -1.98 -6.20
CA LEU A 32 -0.24 -0.87 -7.10
C LEU A 32 -1.66 -0.40 -6.78
N GLU A 33 -1.80 0.42 -5.75
CA GLU A 33 -3.05 1.04 -5.39
C GLU A 33 -3.26 2.11 -6.44
N LEU A 34 -3.99 1.74 -7.49
CA LEU A 34 -4.40 2.68 -8.51
C LEU A 34 -5.23 3.76 -7.80
N ALA A 35 -4.81 5.02 -7.92
CA ALA A 35 -5.52 6.13 -7.31
C ALA A 35 -6.99 6.11 -7.76
N ASN A 36 -7.89 6.39 -6.82
CA ASN A 36 -9.31 6.51 -7.11
C ASN A 36 -9.52 7.69 -8.09
N PRO A 37 -10.10 7.45 -9.29
CA PRO A 37 -10.28 8.50 -10.29
C PRO A 37 -11.20 9.63 -9.81
N ALA A 38 -12.19 9.35 -8.97
CA ALA A 38 -13.07 10.37 -8.41
C ALA A 38 -12.31 11.27 -7.44
N SER A 39 -11.46 10.68 -6.60
CA SER A 39 -10.58 11.42 -5.68
C SER A 39 -9.60 12.31 -6.43
N VAL A 40 -8.93 11.78 -7.47
CA VAL A 40 -8.02 12.56 -8.33
C VAL A 40 -8.76 13.70 -9.03
N TYR A 41 -10.00 13.47 -9.47
CA TYR A 41 -10.82 14.49 -10.10
C TYR A 41 -11.19 15.61 -9.11
N CYS A 42 -11.57 15.26 -7.87
CA CYS A 42 -11.82 16.23 -6.82
C CYS A 42 -10.61 17.16 -6.60
N GLU A 43 -9.42 16.58 -6.40
CA GLU A 43 -8.18 17.32 -6.16
C GLU A 43 -7.79 18.22 -7.35
N LYS A 44 -7.93 17.72 -8.58
CA LYS A 44 -7.66 18.50 -9.80
C LYS A 44 -8.59 19.70 -9.97
N ASN A 45 -9.78 19.66 -9.39
CA ASN A 45 -10.74 20.77 -9.41
C ASN A 45 -10.67 21.63 -8.14
N GLY A 46 -9.59 21.52 -7.36
CA GLY A 46 -9.34 22.38 -6.21
C GLY A 46 -10.08 21.97 -4.93
N GLY A 47 -10.73 20.81 -4.93
CA GLY A 47 -11.27 20.21 -3.71
C GLY A 47 -10.23 19.40 -2.93
N ARG A 48 -10.60 18.97 -1.73
CA ARG A 48 -9.89 17.95 -0.94
C ARG A 48 -10.84 16.79 -0.67
N VAL A 49 -10.32 15.57 -0.68
CA VAL A 49 -11.12 14.38 -0.37
C VAL A 49 -11.12 14.13 1.14
N GLU A 50 -12.31 13.91 1.70
CA GLU A 50 -12.51 13.42 3.05
C GLU A 50 -13.20 12.06 3.03
N ASN A 51 -12.56 11.06 3.63
CA ASN A 51 -13.19 9.75 3.78
C ASN A 51 -14.06 9.78 5.04
N ARG A 52 -15.37 9.58 4.87
CA ARG A 52 -16.34 9.54 5.96
C ARG A 52 -16.87 8.12 6.11
N LYS A 53 -17.06 7.69 7.35
CA LYS A 53 -17.64 6.39 7.68
C LYS A 53 -19.03 6.56 8.27
N ASP A 54 -19.98 5.72 7.85
CA ASP A 54 -21.29 5.64 8.51
C ASP A 54 -21.25 4.77 9.79
N ALA A 55 -22.37 4.63 10.48
CA ALA A 55 -22.49 3.81 11.68
C ALA A 55 -22.23 2.30 11.44
N GLN A 56 -22.26 1.86 10.18
CA GLN A 56 -22.02 0.48 9.76
C GLN A 56 -20.55 0.29 9.32
N GLY A 57 -19.76 1.36 9.29
CA GLY A 57 -18.35 1.36 8.87
C GLY A 57 -18.14 1.52 7.36
N ASN A 58 -19.20 1.73 6.57
CA ASN A 58 -19.09 1.98 5.13
C ASN A 58 -18.38 3.31 4.91
N GLU A 59 -17.39 3.32 4.02
CA GLU A 59 -16.59 4.50 3.71
C GLU A 59 -17.06 5.17 2.41
N THR A 60 -17.20 6.49 2.44
CA THR A 60 -17.54 7.32 1.29
C THR A 60 -16.57 8.49 1.20
N GLY A 61 -16.05 8.77 0.00
CA GLY A 61 -15.25 9.96 -0.26
C GLY A 61 -16.13 11.19 -0.51
N ILE A 62 -15.89 12.25 0.25
CA ILE A 62 -16.53 13.56 0.07
C ILE A 62 -15.50 14.55 -0.46
N CYS A 63 -15.80 15.18 -1.59
CA CYS A 63 -15.06 16.30 -2.11
C CYS A 63 -15.48 17.59 -1.41
N VAL A 64 -14.57 18.21 -0.66
CA VAL A 64 -14.79 19.47 0.06
C VAL A 64 -14.07 20.60 -0.66
N PHE A 65 -14.80 21.64 -1.06
CA PHE A 65 -14.27 22.76 -1.83
C PHE A 65 -13.81 23.94 -0.95
N PRO A 66 -12.98 24.87 -1.46
CA PRO A 66 -12.47 26.01 -0.67
C PRO A 66 -13.56 26.96 -0.16
N ASN A 67 -14.72 27.01 -0.83
CA ASN A 67 -15.89 27.77 -0.39
C ASN A 67 -16.71 27.05 0.70
N GLY A 68 -16.29 25.86 1.12
CA GLY A 68 -16.97 25.03 2.11
C GLY A 68 -18.11 24.19 1.56
N SER A 69 -18.43 24.26 0.27
CA SER A 69 -19.39 23.32 -0.34
C SER A 69 -18.82 21.91 -0.36
N GLU A 70 -19.72 20.93 -0.31
CA GLU A 70 -19.37 19.52 -0.24
C GLU A 70 -20.17 18.73 -1.27
N CYS A 71 -19.51 17.74 -1.85
CA CYS A 71 -20.12 16.86 -2.83
C CYS A 71 -19.58 15.44 -2.64
N ASP A 72 -20.42 14.42 -2.81
CA ASP A 72 -19.91 13.05 -2.97
C ASP A 72 -18.94 12.99 -4.17
N GLU A 73 -17.75 12.42 -3.99
CA GLU A 73 -16.70 12.48 -5.00
C GLU A 73 -17.11 11.83 -6.34
N TRP A 74 -17.93 10.78 -6.29
CA TRP A 74 -18.41 10.08 -7.47
C TRP A 74 -19.52 10.85 -8.18
N LYS A 75 -20.40 11.52 -7.41
CA LYS A 75 -21.38 12.46 -7.99
C LYS A 75 -20.68 13.62 -8.67
N PHE A 76 -19.66 14.21 -8.03
CA PHE A 76 -18.88 15.29 -8.64
C PHE A 76 -18.18 14.83 -9.92
N PHE A 77 -17.54 13.65 -9.90
CA PHE A 77 -16.90 13.05 -11.07
C PHE A 77 -17.85 12.86 -12.26
N ARG A 78 -19.12 12.54 -11.99
CA ARG A 78 -20.16 12.36 -13.02
C ARG A 78 -20.97 13.62 -13.33
N ASN A 79 -20.61 14.77 -12.75
CA ASN A 79 -21.34 16.03 -12.88
C ASN A 79 -22.80 15.96 -12.38
N GLU A 80 -23.08 15.09 -11.41
CA GLU A 80 -24.38 14.97 -10.74
C GLU A 80 -24.52 15.94 -9.55
N CYS A 81 -23.46 16.71 -9.27
CA CYS A 81 -23.37 17.70 -8.20
C CYS A 81 -22.20 18.66 -8.50
N THR A 82 -22.23 19.86 -7.91
CA THR A 82 -21.30 20.96 -8.25
C THR A 82 -20.52 21.47 -7.05
N SER A 83 -19.48 22.26 -7.32
CA SER A 83 -18.65 22.94 -6.31
C SER A 83 -19.25 24.24 -5.78
N SER A 84 -20.54 24.45 -5.98
CA SER A 84 -21.28 25.59 -5.44
C SER A 84 -22.20 25.06 -4.35
N ALA A 85 -22.27 25.78 -3.23
CA ALA A 85 -23.25 25.47 -2.19
C ALA A 85 -24.65 25.62 -2.79
N GLU A 86 -25.38 24.51 -2.90
CA GLU A 86 -26.83 24.50 -3.13
C GLU A 86 -27.58 24.65 -1.80
#